data_AF-A0A954BXK7-F1
#
_entry.id   AF-A0A954BXK7-F1
#
_cell.length_a   1.000
_cell.length_b   1.000
_cell.length_c   1.000
_cell.angle_alpha   90.00
_cell.angle_beta   90.00
_cell.angle_gamma   90.00
#
_symmetry.space_group_name_H-M   'P 1'
#
loop_
_entity.id
_entity.type
_entity.pdbx_description
1 polymer ?
#
loop_
_entity_poly.entity_id
_entity_poly.type
_entity_poly.pdbx_seq_one_letter_code
_entity_poly.pdbx_strand_id
1 'polypeptide(L)' 'LFLIDPDGVLQHSTINALNVGRNVKETLRVVKAFQFSKQHGEVCPANWDEGAEAIKPTAASTGAYLAKTHK' A
#
# COMPACT_ATOMS: atom_id res chain seq x y z
N LEU A 1 0.60 -15.26 -5.80
CA LEU A 1 0.57 -14.88 -4.36
C LEU A 1 -0.67 -14.03 -4.18
N PHE A 2 -1.48 -14.35 -3.18
CA PHE A 2 -2.73 -13.66 -2.89
C PHE A 2 -2.71 -13.20 -1.45
N LEU A 3 -3.11 -11.95 -1.20
CA LEU A 3 -3.34 -11.42 0.15
C LEU A 3 -4.84 -11.26 0.33
N ILE A 4 -5.38 -11.99 1.30
CA ILE A 4 -6.79 -12.01 1.65
C ILE A 4 -6.90 -11.46 3.07
N ASP A 5 -7.81 -10.52 3.29
CA ASP A 5 -8.01 -9.92 4.60
C ASP A 5 -8.87 -10.82 5.53
N PRO A 6 -9.02 -10.46 6.82
CA PRO A 6 -9.83 -11.24 7.76
C PRO A 6 -11.33 -11.35 7.39
N ASP A 7 -11.83 -10.45 6.52
CA ASP A 7 -13.21 -10.46 6.04
C ASP A 7 -13.38 -11.38 4.81
N GLY A 8 -12.29 -12.06 4.40
CA GLY A 8 -12.27 -12.97 3.26
C GLY A 8 -12.17 -12.25 1.91
N VAL A 9 -11.88 -10.95 1.89
CA VAL A 9 -11.79 -10.16 0.66
C VAL A 9 -10.36 -10.21 0.11
N LEU A 10 -10.23 -10.49 -1.18
CA LEU A 10 -8.94 -10.43 -1.88
C LEU A 10 -8.50 -8.98 -2.06
N GLN A 11 -7.38 -8.62 -1.43
CA GLN A 11 -6.84 -7.25 -1.44
C GLN A 11 -5.70 -7.05 -2.45
N HIS A 12 -4.88 -8.08 -2.67
CA HIS A 12 -3.73 -7.99 -3.57
C HIS A 12 -3.39 -9.34 -4.20
N SER A 13 -2.96 -9.29 -5.46
CA SER A 13 -2.44 -10.44 -6.18
C SER A 13 -1.14 -10.10 -6.90
N THR A 14 -0.20 -11.05 -6.88
CA THR A 14 1.05 -10.99 -7.65
C THR A 14 1.24 -12.33 -8.35
N ILE A 15 1.48 -12.29 -9.66
CA ILE A 15 1.68 -13.46 -10.52
C ILE A 15 3.02 -13.29 -11.23
N ASN A 16 3.91 -14.28 -11.06
CA ASN A 16 5.20 -14.32 -11.72
C ASN A 16 5.26 -15.55 -12.65
N ALA A 17 6.03 -15.45 -13.73
CA ALA A 17 6.42 -16.61 -14.52
C ALA A 17 7.32 -17.57 -13.71
N LEU A 18 7.45 -18.82 -14.16
CA LEU A 18 8.13 -19.89 -13.41
C LEU A 18 9.60 -19.59 -13.10
N ASN A 19 10.27 -18.80 -13.95
CA ASN A 19 11.68 -18.46 -13.82
C ASN A 19 11.96 -17.23 -12.93
N VAL A 20 10.94 -16.58 -12.37
CA VAL A 20 11.10 -15.34 -11.59
C VAL A 20 10.53 -15.52 -10.17
N GLY A 21 11.42 -15.48 -9.18
CA GLY A 21 11.05 -15.52 -7.77
C GLY A 21 10.22 -14.31 -7.32
N ARG A 22 9.50 -14.48 -6.21
CA ARG A 22 8.73 -13.40 -5.55
C ARG A 22 9.60 -12.67 -4.52
N ASN A 23 9.18 -11.48 -4.12
CA ASN A 23 9.85 -10.69 -3.07
C ASN A 23 9.05 -10.74 -1.75
N VAL A 24 9.64 -11.33 -0.71
CA VAL A 24 9.03 -11.40 0.63
C VAL A 24 8.92 -10.02 1.27
N LYS A 25 9.91 -9.14 1.07
CA LYS A 25 9.85 -7.77 1.62
C LYS A 25 8.69 -6.98 1.04
N GLU A 26 8.43 -7.13 -0.26
CA GLU A 26 7.28 -6.49 -0.90
C GLU A 26 5.96 -7.06 -0.38
N THR A 27 5.88 -8.37 -0.19
CA THR A 27 4.70 -9.00 0.41
C THR A 27 4.43 -8.41 1.80
N LEU A 28 5.46 -8.29 2.65
CA LEU A 28 5.34 -7.71 3.99
C LEU A 28 4.93 -6.22 3.94
N ARG A 29 5.53 -5.44 3.03
CA ARG A 29 5.22 -4.02 2.84
C ARG A 29 3.74 -3.83 2.49
N VAL A 30 3.23 -4.63 1.54
CA VAL A 30 1.82 -4.57 1.12
C VAL A 30 0.88 -4.98 2.27
N VAL A 31 1.21 -6.01 3.05
CA VAL A 31 0.43 -6.40 4.24
C VAL A 31 0.36 -5.23 5.24
N LYS A 32 1.49 -4.60 5.56
CA LYS A 32 1.53 -3.46 6.47
C LYS A 32 0.73 -2.26 5.95
N ALA A 33 0.78 -1.99 4.65
CA ALA A 33 0.02 -0.90 4.03
C ALA A 33 -1.50 -1.11 4.17
N PHE A 34 -2.00 -2.32 3.93
CA PHE A 34 -3.43 -2.61 4.14
C PHE A 34 -3.85 -2.53 5.60
N GLN A 35 -3.01 -3.01 6.53
CA GLN A 35 -3.28 -2.89 7.96
C GLN A 35 -3.31 -1.42 8.41
N PHE A 36 -2.33 -0.62 7.98
CA PHE A 36 -2.28 0.81 8.26
C PHE A 36 -3.52 1.54 7.72
N SER A 37 -3.89 1.28 6.46
CA SER A 37 -5.06 1.91 5.83
C SER A 37 -6.36 1.54 6.55
N LYS A 38 -6.54 0.27 6.93
CA LYS A 38 -7.71 -0.18 7.71
C LYS A 38 -7.78 0.46 9.09
N GLN A 39 -6.64 0.66 9.75
CA GLN A 39 -6.58 1.25 11.10
C GLN A 39 -6.79 2.78 11.10
N HIS A 40 -6.25 3.50 10.11
CA HIS A 40 -6.19 4.96 10.12
C HIS A 40 -7.21 5.62 9.17
N GLY A 41 -7.79 4.87 8.23
CA GLY A 41 -8.65 5.42 7.18
C GLY A 41 -7.89 6.28 6.15
N GLU A 42 -6.56 6.18 6.14
CA GLU A 42 -5.67 6.87 5.21
C GLU A 42 -5.25 5.95 4.07
N VAL A 43 -4.79 6.53 2.96
CA VAL A 43 -4.29 5.79 1.80
C VAL A 43 -2.77 5.88 1.73
N CYS A 44 -2.16 4.76 1.35
CA CYS A 44 -0.71 4.63 1.24
C CYS A 44 -0.25 5.02 -0.19
N PRO A 45 0.56 6.07 -0.38
CA PRO A 45 1.08 6.44 -1.69
C PRO A 45 2.05 5.40 -2.29
N ALA A 46 2.51 5.64 -3.52
CA ALA A 46 3.49 4.78 -4.18
C ALA A 46 4.75 4.62 -3.32
N ASN A 47 5.27 3.39 -3.26
CA ASN A 47 6.44 3.01 -2.45
C ASN A 47 6.31 3.31 -0.94
N TRP A 48 5.09 3.51 -0.43
CA TRP A 48 4.88 3.69 1.01
C TRP A 48 5.41 2.50 1.80
N ASP A 49 6.11 2.79 2.90
CA ASP A 49 6.55 1.82 3.90
C ASP A 49 6.24 2.39 5.29
N GLU A 50 6.35 1.56 6.31
CA GLU A 50 6.01 1.92 7.69
C GLU A 50 6.77 3.18 8.15
N GLY A 51 6.02 4.18 8.62
CA GLY A 51 6.55 5.49 9.03
C GLY A 51 6.62 6.54 7.91
N ALA A 52 6.36 6.18 6.64
CA ALA A 52 6.23 7.14 5.56
C ALA A 52 4.91 7.92 5.63
N GLU A 53 4.90 9.12 5.06
CA GLU A 53 3.71 9.98 5.00
C GLU A 53 2.60 9.31 4.19
N ALA A 54 1.43 9.17 4.81
CA ALA A 54 0.20 8.71 4.17
C ALA A 54 -0.70 9.91 3.83
N ILE A 55 -1.78 9.65 3.10
CA ILE A 55 -2.67 10.68 2.55
C ILE A 55 -4.08 10.44 3.06
N LYS A 56 -4.75 11.47 3.58
CA LYS A 56 -6.20 11.38 3.84
C LYS A 56 -6.94 11.36 2.49
N PRO A 57 -7.99 10.53 2.31
CA PRO A 57 -8.69 10.40 1.03
C PRO A 57 -9.58 11.64 0.73
N THR A 58 -8.98 12.82 0.62
CA THR A 58 -9.62 14.10 0.33
C THR A 58 -8.77 14.87 -0.68
N ALA A 59 -9.41 15.64 -1.56
CA ALA A 59 -8.72 16.41 -2.60
C ALA A 59 -7.68 17.39 -2.02
N ALA A 60 -7.98 18.02 -0.88
CA ALA A 60 -7.08 18.94 -0.21
C ALA A 60 -5.79 18.24 0.28
N SER A 61 -5.92 17.09 0.94
CA SER A 61 -4.76 16.32 1.42
C SER A 61 -3.91 15.80 0.26
N THR A 62 -4.54 15.30 -0.80
CA THR A 62 -3.82 14.84 -1.99
C THR A 62 -3.07 15.99 -2.67
N GLY A 63 -3.71 17.15 -2.85
CA GLY A 63 -3.08 18.33 -3.44
C GLY A 63 -1.86 18.80 -2.64
N ALA A 64 -1.99 18.84 -1.31
CA ALA A 64 -0.87 19.21 -0.42
C ALA A 64 0.29 18.21 -0.51
N TYR A 65 0.00 16.91 -0.51
CA TYR A 65 1.02 15.87 -0.65
C TYR A 65 1.79 15.96 -1.98
N LEU A 66 1.08 16.16 -3.09
CA LEU A 66 1.69 16.26 -4.42
C LEU A 66 2.54 17.53 -4.57
N ALA A 67 2.07 18.67 -4.05
CA ALA A 67 2.83 19.93 -4.06
C ALA A 67 4.14 19.84 -3.25
N LYS A 68 4.16 19.01 -2.20
CA LYS A 68 5.38 18.73 -1.41
C LYS A 68 6.34 17.80 -2.15
N THR A 69 5.82 16.78 -2.83
CA THR A 69 6.60 15.66 -3.38
C THR A 69 7.15 15.92 -4.79
N HIS A 70 6.49 16.78 -5.59
CA HIS A 70 6.85 17.06 -6.98
C HIS A 70 7.32 18.51 -7.20
N LYS A 71 8.37 18.93 -6.49
CA LYS A 71 9.05 20.20 -6.76
C LYS A 71 10.06 20.10 -7.91
#